data_AF-A0A7S3RVT8-F1
#
_entry.id   AF-A0A7S3RVT8-F1
#
_cell.length_a   1.000
_cell.length_b   1.000
_cell.length_c   1.000
_cell.angle_alpha   90.00
_cell.angle_beta   90.00
_cell.angle_gamma   90.00
#
_symmetry.space_group_name_H-M   'P 1'
#
loop_
_entity.id
_entity.type
_entity.pdbx_description
1 polymer ?
#
loop_
_entity_poly.entity_id
_entity_poly.type
_entity_poly.pdbx_seq_one_letter_code
_entity_poly.pdbx_strand_id
1 'polypeptide(L)'
;VGNNSNLVSLTMNLERVDGGISVGNNSNLTSLTMPNLQHVYHRGISVNLNPKLASLTMDNLEYVYGDIGVLDNLKLVSLTMNNLQNVGGGIGVGNNNNLTSLTMNNLQNVGGGIGVLDNDNLASLAMNSLEDVRGGISVDLAPTASCDLGDFTSFCSSPPN
;
A
#
# COMPACT_ATOMS: atom_id res chain seq x y z
N VAL A 1 -6.17 11.80 -10.37
CA VAL A 1 -5.15 12.77 -10.84
C VAL A 1 -4.10 12.01 -11.63
N GLY A 2 -3.86 12.36 -12.88
CA GLY A 2 -2.80 11.69 -13.62
C GLY A 2 -2.40 12.33 -14.94
N ASN A 3 -1.32 11.82 -15.52
CA ASN A 3 -0.69 12.35 -16.74
C ASN A 3 -0.27 13.82 -16.59
N ASN A 4 0.21 14.21 -15.41
CA ASN A 4 0.64 15.57 -15.13
C ASN A 4 2.13 15.62 -14.78
N SER A 5 2.96 15.95 -15.76
CA SER A 5 4.41 16.12 -15.58
C SER A 5 4.79 17.39 -14.83
N ASN A 6 3.87 18.32 -14.58
CA ASN A 6 4.13 19.53 -13.78
C ASN A 6 3.72 19.37 -12.31
N LEU A 7 2.99 18.30 -11.97
CA LEU A 7 2.54 18.06 -10.61
C LEU A 7 3.73 17.60 -9.76
N VAL A 8 4.14 18.41 -8.79
CA VAL A 8 5.25 18.11 -7.88
C VAL A 8 4.73 17.58 -6.53
N SER A 9 3.62 18.10 -6.03
CA SER A 9 3.00 17.65 -4.78
C SER A 9 1.48 17.64 -4.90
N LEU A 10 0.84 16.76 -4.14
CA LEU A 10 -0.61 16.66 -4.07
C LEU A 10 -1.05 16.40 -2.64
N THR A 11 -1.87 17.31 -2.10
CA THR A 11 -2.50 17.16 -0.79
C THR A 11 -4.01 17.16 -0.95
N MET A 12 -4.69 16.14 -0.40
CA MET A 12 -6.16 16.07 -0.38
C MET A 12 -6.66 16.05 1.07
N ASN A 13 -7.36 17.12 1.46
CA ASN A 13 -7.87 17.29 2.83
C ASN A 13 -9.32 16.79 2.96
N LEU A 14 -9.61 15.62 2.42
CA LEU A 14 -10.92 14.99 2.51
C LEU A 14 -10.93 13.97 3.66
N GLU A 15 -12.05 13.87 4.38
CA GLU A 15 -12.26 12.78 5.35
C GLU A 15 -12.76 11.50 4.70
N ARG A 16 -13.56 11.65 3.65
CA ARG A 16 -14.25 10.55 2.95
C ARG A 16 -14.17 10.78 1.46
N VAL A 17 -13.99 9.69 0.71
CA VAL A 17 -14.10 9.66 -0.75
C VAL A 17 -15.20 8.70 -1.13
N ASP A 18 -16.22 9.21 -1.79
CA ASP A 18 -17.27 8.41 -2.41
C ASP A 18 -16.83 8.04 -3.83
N GLY A 19 -16.26 6.85 -3.99
CA GLY A 19 -15.62 6.38 -5.23
C GLY A 19 -14.16 5.95 -5.03
N GLY A 20 -13.29 6.26 -5.99
CA GLY A 20 -11.91 5.77 -5.99
C GLY A 20 -10.89 6.89 -5.99
N ILE A 21 -9.75 6.61 -5.38
CA ILE A 21 -8.57 7.46 -5.48
C ILE A 21 -7.65 6.85 -6.53
N SER A 22 -7.35 7.60 -7.59
CA SER A 22 -6.38 7.18 -8.60
C SER A 22 -5.35 8.29 -8.81
N VAL A 23 -4.08 8.01 -8.51
CA VAL A 23 -2.94 8.90 -8.72
C VAL A 23 -1.92 8.20 -9.60
N GLY A 24 -1.94 8.53 -10.89
CA GLY A 24 -1.25 7.78 -11.94
C GLY A 24 -0.38 8.65 -12.85
N ASN A 25 0.78 8.18 -13.30
CA ASN A 25 1.53 8.82 -14.39
C ASN A 25 1.92 10.30 -14.12
N ASN A 26 2.45 10.61 -12.93
CA ASN A 26 2.96 11.94 -12.62
C ASN A 26 4.48 11.88 -12.43
N SER A 27 5.23 12.16 -13.50
CA SER A 27 6.69 11.96 -13.55
C SER A 27 7.50 12.85 -12.61
N ASN A 28 6.91 13.93 -12.10
CA ASN A 28 7.55 14.86 -11.17
C ASN A 28 6.91 14.87 -9.77
N LEU A 29 5.90 14.05 -9.50
CA LEU A 29 5.25 13.99 -8.20
C LEU A 29 6.23 13.39 -7.19
N THR A 30 6.59 14.15 -6.16
CA THR A 30 7.50 13.72 -5.08
C THR A 30 6.77 13.42 -3.78
N SER A 31 5.60 14.01 -3.56
CA SER A 31 4.78 13.77 -2.37
C SER A 31 3.29 13.68 -2.67
N LEU A 32 2.64 12.71 -2.04
CA LEU A 32 1.19 12.51 -2.02
C LEU A 32 0.73 12.34 -0.58
N THR A 33 -0.17 13.19 -0.10
CA THR A 33 -0.62 13.15 1.29
C THR A 33 -2.13 13.34 1.39
N MET A 34 -2.77 12.53 2.21
CA MET A 34 -4.21 12.57 2.50
C MET A 34 -4.41 12.60 4.02
N PRO A 35 -4.09 13.73 4.68
CA PRO A 35 -3.87 13.74 6.12
C PRO A 35 -5.13 13.49 6.93
N ASN A 36 -6.33 13.68 6.38
CA ASN A 36 -7.60 13.51 7.10
C ASN A 36 -8.41 12.31 6.59
N LEU A 37 -7.94 11.61 5.56
CA LEU A 37 -8.73 10.60 4.88
C LEU A 37 -8.92 9.39 5.79
N GLN A 38 -10.18 9.05 6.06
CA GLN A 38 -10.58 7.92 6.90
C GLN A 38 -11.24 6.80 6.08
N HIS A 39 -12.01 7.16 5.04
CA HIS A 39 -12.81 6.18 4.30
C HIS A 39 -12.74 6.38 2.78
N VAL A 40 -12.59 5.29 2.04
CA VAL A 40 -12.76 5.24 0.57
C VAL A 40 -13.85 4.22 0.23
N TYR A 41 -15.02 4.71 -0.20
CA TYR A 41 -16.20 3.90 -0.45
C TYR A 41 -16.27 3.38 -1.90
N HIS A 42 -16.86 2.20 -2.08
CA HIS A 42 -17.14 1.55 -3.36
C HIS A 42 -15.91 1.08 -4.15
N ARG A 43 -15.03 1.98 -4.57
CA ARG A 43 -13.81 1.63 -5.30
C ARG A 43 -12.63 1.55 -4.33
N GLY A 44 -11.44 1.48 -4.92
CA GLY A 44 -10.18 1.36 -4.21
C GLY A 44 -9.29 2.60 -4.28
N ILE A 45 -8.06 2.39 -3.84
CA ILE A 45 -6.94 3.31 -3.95
C ILE A 45 -5.96 2.72 -4.96
N SER A 46 -5.54 3.53 -5.93
CA SER A 46 -4.54 3.14 -6.93
C SER A 46 -3.51 4.26 -7.09
N VAL A 47 -2.27 4.00 -6.70
CA VAL A 47 -1.14 4.93 -6.81
C VAL A 47 -0.06 4.27 -7.65
N ASN A 48 0.03 4.68 -8.92
CA ASN A 48 0.92 3.99 -9.86
C ASN A 48 1.70 4.93 -10.78
N LEU A 49 2.87 4.48 -11.25
CA LEU A 49 3.66 5.19 -12.27
C LEU A 49 3.99 6.64 -11.83
N ASN A 50 4.37 6.83 -10.56
CA ASN A 50 4.89 8.09 -10.04
C ASN A 50 6.38 7.90 -9.67
N PRO A 51 7.30 7.89 -10.65
CA PRO A 51 8.68 7.43 -10.47
C PRO A 51 9.52 8.29 -9.53
N LYS A 52 9.05 9.46 -9.08
CA LYS A 52 9.72 10.33 -8.12
C LYS A 52 9.05 10.39 -6.75
N LEU A 53 7.92 9.71 -6.57
CA LEU A 53 7.18 9.72 -5.31
C LEU A 53 8.04 9.05 -4.24
N ALA A 54 8.41 9.79 -3.20
CA ALA A 54 9.35 9.31 -2.18
C ALA A 54 8.65 8.69 -0.96
N SER A 55 7.45 9.17 -0.63
CA SER A 55 6.65 8.66 0.48
C SER A 55 5.17 8.70 0.15
N LEU A 56 4.43 7.74 0.71
CA LEU A 56 2.98 7.68 0.68
C LEU A 56 2.48 7.32 2.08
N THR A 57 1.76 8.26 2.70
CA THR A 57 1.24 8.11 4.05
C THR A 57 -0.25 8.40 4.08
N MET A 58 -1.02 7.46 4.63
CA MET A 58 -2.46 7.57 4.84
C MET A 58 -2.81 7.09 6.26
N ASP A 59 -2.09 7.56 7.27
CA ASP A 59 -2.19 7.02 8.63
C ASP A 59 -3.54 7.27 9.32
N ASN A 60 -4.42 8.12 8.80
CA ASN A 60 -5.79 8.26 9.30
C ASN A 60 -6.81 7.37 8.58
N LEU A 61 -6.39 6.64 7.54
CA LEU A 61 -7.27 5.79 6.76
C LEU A 61 -7.64 4.57 7.59
N GLU A 62 -8.94 4.34 7.75
CA GLU A 62 -9.49 3.23 8.54
C GLU A 62 -10.11 2.16 7.63
N TYR A 63 -10.78 2.57 6.54
CA TYR A 63 -11.52 1.67 5.66
C TYR A 63 -11.30 1.96 4.18
N VAL A 64 -11.01 0.91 3.41
CA VAL A 64 -11.11 0.91 1.94
C VAL A 64 -12.09 -0.19 1.54
N TYR A 65 -13.17 0.15 0.86
CA TYR A 65 -14.19 -0.84 0.49
C TYR A 65 -13.84 -1.61 -0.80
N GLY A 66 -12.92 -1.10 -1.62
CA GLY A 66 -12.35 -1.81 -2.77
C GLY A 66 -10.90 -2.25 -2.55
N ASP A 67 -10.13 -2.29 -3.63
CA ASP A 67 -8.72 -2.72 -3.61
C ASP A 67 -7.75 -1.60 -3.21
N ILE A 68 -6.56 -1.98 -2.74
CA ILE A 68 -5.42 -1.07 -2.62
C ILE A 68 -4.33 -1.53 -3.59
N GLY A 69 -3.94 -0.67 -4.53
CA GLY A 69 -2.84 -0.89 -5.46
C GLY A 69 -1.79 0.20 -5.34
N VAL A 70 -0.55 -0.16 -5.05
CA VAL A 70 0.61 0.75 -5.05
C VAL A 70 1.71 0.13 -5.91
N LEU A 71 1.77 0.55 -7.17
CA LEU A 71 2.57 -0.13 -8.20
C LEU A 71 3.52 0.84 -8.92
N ASP A 72 4.72 0.40 -9.28
CA ASP A 72 5.63 1.17 -10.15
C ASP A 72 6.00 2.58 -9.64
N ASN A 73 6.20 2.75 -8.32
CA ASN A 73 6.69 3.98 -7.72
C ASN A 73 8.16 3.81 -7.30
N LEU A 74 9.05 3.82 -8.29
CA LEU A 74 10.47 3.42 -8.14
C LEU A 74 11.30 4.17 -7.07
N LYS A 75 10.83 5.33 -6.59
CA LYS A 75 11.50 6.11 -5.53
C LYS A 75 10.80 6.05 -4.18
N LEU A 76 9.69 5.32 -4.07
CA LEU A 76 8.94 5.18 -2.84
C LEU A 76 9.81 4.43 -1.83
N VAL A 77 10.06 5.05 -0.68
CA VAL A 77 10.91 4.48 0.38
C VAL A 77 10.07 3.83 1.47
N SER A 78 8.92 4.39 1.79
CA SER A 78 8.00 3.87 2.80
C SER A 78 6.55 4.02 2.38
N LEU A 79 5.74 3.04 2.81
CA LEU A 79 4.28 3.03 2.69
C LEU A 79 3.66 2.71 4.05
N THR A 80 2.88 3.65 4.59
CA THR A 80 2.25 3.50 5.91
C THR A 80 0.74 3.78 5.85
N MET A 81 -0.03 2.84 6.41
CA MET A 81 -1.48 2.94 6.61
C MET A 81 -1.85 2.32 7.97
N ASN A 82 -1.20 2.77 9.04
CA ASN A 82 -1.24 2.03 10.31
C ASN A 82 -2.60 1.98 11.01
N ASN A 83 -3.52 2.91 10.73
CA ASN A 83 -4.89 2.86 11.26
C ASN A 83 -5.86 2.08 10.37
N LEU A 84 -5.42 1.56 9.22
CA LEU A 84 -6.28 0.81 8.31
C LEU A 84 -6.71 -0.48 8.99
N GLN A 85 -8.02 -0.70 9.09
CA GLN A 85 -8.61 -1.87 9.76
C GLN A 85 -9.15 -2.89 8.76
N ASN A 86 -9.69 -2.42 7.63
CA ASN A 86 -10.37 -3.29 6.68
C ASN A 86 -10.17 -2.85 5.22
N VAL A 87 -9.85 -3.83 4.38
CA VAL A 87 -9.87 -3.71 2.92
C VAL A 87 -10.92 -4.67 2.36
N GLY A 88 -11.92 -4.14 1.65
CA GLY A 88 -13.00 -4.95 1.07
C GLY A 88 -12.54 -5.78 -0.13
N GLY A 89 -11.54 -5.29 -0.87
CA GLY A 89 -10.88 -6.01 -1.96
C GLY A 89 -9.53 -6.61 -1.55
N GLY A 90 -8.60 -6.70 -2.50
CA GLY A 90 -7.23 -7.15 -2.29
C GLY A 90 -6.24 -6.00 -2.06
N ILE A 91 -5.03 -6.37 -1.66
CA ILE A 91 -3.89 -5.46 -1.51
C ILE A 91 -2.79 -5.91 -2.47
N GLY A 92 -2.36 -5.01 -3.35
CA GLY A 92 -1.25 -5.21 -4.27
C GLY A 92 -0.20 -4.11 -4.09
N VAL A 93 1.00 -4.51 -3.68
CA VAL A 93 2.16 -3.61 -3.58
C VAL A 93 3.31 -4.24 -4.36
N GLY A 94 3.76 -3.60 -5.43
CA GLY A 94 4.85 -4.16 -6.21
C GLY A 94 5.52 -3.23 -7.20
N ASN A 95 6.67 -3.66 -7.70
CA ASN A 95 7.58 -2.84 -8.51
C ASN A 95 7.94 -1.50 -7.83
N ASN A 96 8.09 -1.49 -6.50
CA ASN A 96 8.58 -0.35 -5.75
C ASN A 96 9.98 -0.68 -5.23
N ASN A 97 10.96 -0.82 -6.11
CA ASN A 97 12.27 -1.39 -5.77
C ASN A 97 12.99 -0.67 -4.61
N ASN A 98 12.71 0.62 -4.37
CA ASN A 98 13.30 1.39 -3.26
C ASN A 98 12.53 1.29 -1.93
N LEU A 99 11.39 0.59 -1.91
CA LEU A 99 10.55 0.46 -0.73
C LEU A 99 11.29 -0.38 0.30
N THR A 100 11.55 0.19 1.49
CA THR A 100 12.25 -0.50 2.58
C THR A 100 11.31 -0.91 3.69
N SER A 101 10.16 -0.25 3.83
CA SER A 101 9.15 -0.58 4.83
C SER A 101 7.72 -0.48 4.31
N LEU A 102 6.91 -1.47 4.69
CA LEU A 102 5.46 -1.50 4.48
C LEU A 102 4.77 -1.86 5.79
N THR A 103 3.95 -0.94 6.33
CA THR A 103 3.25 -1.16 7.61
C THR A 103 1.75 -0.84 7.52
N MET A 104 0.94 -1.80 7.96
CA MET A 104 -0.51 -1.70 8.14
C MET A 104 -0.90 -2.40 9.44
N ASN A 105 -0.32 -1.95 10.55
CA ASN A 105 -0.31 -2.72 11.79
C ASN A 105 -1.70 -3.04 12.38
N ASN A 106 -2.70 -2.19 12.14
CA ASN A 106 -4.08 -2.43 12.61
C ASN A 106 -4.97 -3.13 11.57
N LEU A 107 -4.41 -3.58 10.43
CA LEU A 107 -5.19 -4.24 9.39
C LEU A 107 -5.63 -5.60 9.89
N GLN A 108 -6.95 -5.79 10.00
CA GLN A 108 -7.55 -7.03 10.50
C GLN A 108 -8.12 -7.89 9.37
N ASN A 109 -8.77 -7.26 8.39
CA ASN A 109 -9.57 -7.98 7.41
C ASN A 109 -9.24 -7.55 5.98
N VAL A 110 -9.01 -8.53 5.11
CA VAL A 110 -8.84 -8.36 3.66
C VAL A 110 -9.80 -9.28 2.91
N GLY A 111 -10.76 -8.68 2.21
CA GLY A 111 -11.79 -9.40 1.47
C GLY A 111 -11.27 -10.12 0.21
N GLY A 112 -10.08 -9.74 -0.27
CA GLY A 112 -9.34 -10.38 -1.36
C GLY A 112 -8.03 -11.01 -0.90
N GLY A 113 -7.04 -11.06 -1.79
CA GLY A 113 -5.69 -11.53 -1.49
C GLY A 113 -4.71 -10.41 -1.17
N ILE A 114 -3.53 -10.78 -0.65
CA ILE A 114 -2.41 -9.88 -0.38
C ILE A 114 -1.25 -10.29 -1.29
N GLY A 115 -0.81 -9.38 -2.14
CA GLY A 115 0.38 -9.52 -2.98
C GLY A 115 1.38 -8.43 -2.66
N VAL A 116 2.54 -8.79 -2.13
CA VAL A 116 3.68 -7.88 -1.93
C VAL A 116 4.85 -8.44 -2.72
N LEU A 117 4.99 -8.03 -3.98
CA LEU A 117 5.86 -8.68 -4.96
C LEU A 117 6.81 -7.67 -5.61
N ASP A 118 8.00 -8.09 -6.04
CA ASP A 118 8.93 -7.24 -6.80
C ASP A 118 9.30 -5.92 -6.05
N ASN A 119 9.54 -6.03 -4.74
CA ASN A 119 10.01 -4.92 -3.90
C ASN A 119 11.41 -5.25 -3.35
N ASP A 120 12.43 -5.30 -4.22
CA ASP A 120 13.77 -5.84 -3.96
C ASP A 120 14.43 -5.42 -2.62
N ASN A 121 14.20 -4.18 -2.17
CA ASN A 121 14.80 -3.63 -0.96
C ASN A 121 13.87 -3.69 0.28
N LEU A 122 12.73 -4.37 0.21
CA LEU A 122 11.77 -4.45 1.31
C LEU A 122 12.38 -5.22 2.47
N ALA A 123 12.76 -4.49 3.52
CA ALA A 123 13.42 -5.01 4.71
C ALA A 123 12.46 -5.20 5.88
N SER A 124 11.26 -4.61 5.82
CA SER A 124 10.25 -4.75 6.86
C SER A 124 8.84 -4.76 6.28
N LEU A 125 8.09 -5.83 6.59
CA LEU A 125 6.67 -5.96 6.32
C LEU A 125 5.92 -6.23 7.64
N ALA A 126 4.96 -5.38 7.99
CA ALA A 126 4.19 -5.54 9.23
C ALA A 126 2.69 -5.35 8.99
N MET A 127 1.92 -6.39 9.31
CA MET A 127 0.46 -6.45 9.36
C MET A 127 0.07 -7.33 10.57
N ASN A 128 0.60 -6.99 11.74
CA ASN A 128 0.59 -7.86 12.93
C ASN A 128 -0.81 -8.14 13.50
N SER A 129 -1.83 -7.35 13.15
CA SER A 129 -3.22 -7.55 13.57
C SER A 129 -4.08 -8.28 12.53
N LEU A 130 -3.47 -8.87 11.50
CA LEU A 130 -4.21 -9.55 10.43
C LEU A 130 -4.91 -10.81 10.95
N GLU A 131 -6.24 -10.86 10.78
CA GLU A 131 -7.13 -11.89 11.32
C GLU A 131 -7.81 -12.70 10.19
N ASP A 132 -8.29 -12.05 9.13
CA ASP A 132 -8.97 -12.71 8.00
C ASP A 132 -8.43 -12.22 6.65
N VAL A 133 -8.06 -13.17 5.80
CA VAL A 133 -7.73 -12.94 4.38
C VAL A 133 -8.48 -13.98 3.57
N ARG A 134 -9.42 -13.52 2.73
CA ARG A 134 -10.28 -14.44 1.96
C ARG A 134 -9.63 -14.95 0.67
N GLY A 135 -8.56 -14.30 0.22
CA GLY A 135 -7.72 -14.71 -0.91
C GLY A 135 -6.38 -15.31 -0.49
N GLY A 136 -5.48 -15.49 -1.46
CA GLY A 136 -4.12 -15.94 -1.20
C GLY A 136 -3.23 -14.82 -0.67
N ILE A 137 -2.20 -15.19 0.10
CA ILE A 137 -1.11 -14.30 0.51
C ILE A 137 0.15 -14.73 -0.25
N SER A 138 0.80 -13.77 -0.90
CA SER A 138 2.08 -13.98 -1.58
C SER A 138 2.96 -12.77 -1.30
N VAL A 139 4.09 -13.01 -0.66
CA VAL A 139 5.06 -11.98 -0.31
C VAL A 139 6.44 -12.42 -0.81
N ASP A 140 7.11 -11.50 -1.49
CA ASP A 140 8.51 -11.63 -1.86
C ASP A 140 9.31 -10.66 -0.97
N LEU A 141 10.25 -11.22 -0.22
CA LEU A 141 10.95 -10.54 0.84
C LEU A 141 12.44 -10.71 0.63
N ALA A 142 13.19 -9.64 0.91
CA ALA A 142 14.64 -9.75 0.97
C ALA A 142 15.04 -10.81 2.02
N PRO A 143 16.14 -11.57 1.84
CA PRO A 143 16.52 -12.68 2.72
C PRO A 143 16.64 -12.35 4.21
N THR A 144 16.88 -11.08 4.55
CA THR A 144 17.02 -10.60 5.92
C THR A 144 15.84 -9.74 6.39
N ALA A 145 14.76 -9.70 5.61
CA ALA A 145 13.61 -8.88 5.93
C ALA A 145 12.91 -9.38 7.20
N SER A 146 12.50 -8.43 8.05
CA SER A 146 11.56 -8.72 9.12
C SER A 146 10.16 -8.79 8.53
N CYS A 147 9.42 -9.84 8.85
CA CYS A 147 8.04 -9.99 8.41
C CYS A 147 7.18 -10.50 9.55
N ASP A 148 6.12 -9.75 9.84
CA ASP A 148 5.11 -10.05 10.84
C ASP A 148 3.73 -9.85 10.21
N LEU A 149 3.04 -10.96 9.97
CA LEU A 149 1.67 -10.97 9.43
C LEU A 149 0.69 -11.54 10.47
N GLY A 150 1.02 -11.44 11.76
CA GLY A 150 0.25 -12.05 12.83
C GLY A 150 0.17 -13.58 12.65
N ASP A 151 -1.05 -14.11 12.66
CA ASP A 151 -1.33 -15.55 12.48
C ASP A 151 -0.92 -16.07 11.08
N PHE A 152 -0.67 -15.18 10.12
CA PHE A 152 -0.27 -15.51 8.74
C PHE A 152 1.25 -15.45 8.52
N THR A 153 2.06 -15.36 9.56
CA THR A 153 3.53 -15.24 9.44
C THR A 153 4.19 -16.44 8.74
N SER A 154 3.48 -17.58 8.59
CA SER A 154 3.95 -18.71 7.76
C SER A 154 4.15 -18.34 6.28
N PHE A 155 3.50 -17.29 5.78
CA PHE A 155 3.69 -16.79 4.42
C PHE A 155 4.97 -15.94 4.27
N CYS A 156 5.60 -15.53 5.37
CA CYS A 156 6.84 -14.74 5.35
C CYS A 156 8.10 -15.52 4.92
N SER A 157 8.03 -16.85 4.82
CA SER A 157 9.16 -17.63 4.33
C SER A 157 9.31 -17.40 2.82
N SER A 158 10.45 -16.80 2.43
CA SER A 158 10.97 -16.63 1.07
C SER A 158 10.38 -17.60 0.02
N PRO A 159 10.11 -17.15 -1.21
CA PRO A 159 9.57 -18.02 -2.26
C PRO A 159 10.48 -19.25 -2.48
N PRO A 160 9.92 -20.41 -2.87
CA PRO A 160 10.72 -21.56 -3.26
C PRO A 160 11.60 -21.17 -4.45
N ASN A 161 12.89 -21.56 -4.36
CA ASN A 161 13.94 -21.38 -5.37
C ASN A 161 13.49 -21.55 -6.81
#